data_AF-A0A1C6SKJ3-F1
#
_entry.id   AF-A0A1C6SKJ3-F1
#
_cell.length_a   1.000
_cell.length_b   1.000
_cell.length_c   1.000
_cell.angle_alpha   90.00
_cell.angle_beta   90.00
_cell.angle_gamma   90.00
#
_symmetry.space_group_name_H-M   'P 1'
#
loop_
_entity.id
_entity.type
_entity.pdbx_description
1 polymer ?
#
loop_
_entity_poly.entity_id
_entity_poly.type
_entity_poly.pdbx_seq_one_letter_code
_entity_poly.pdbx_strand_id
1 'polypeptide(L)' 'MSDRLAPGGHLVVESGREQAGALCAALSAAGLVPQMRRDADLDATVVLARN' A
#
# COMPACT_ATOMS: atom_id res chain seq x y z
N MET A 1 -16.21 14.05 -10.39
CA MET A 1 -15.68 12.68 -10.19
C MET A 1 -14.46 12.82 -9.32
N SER A 2 -14.44 12.21 -8.13
CA SER A 2 -13.31 12.30 -7.21
C SER A 2 -12.26 11.26 -7.58
N ASP A 3 -11.06 11.72 -7.95
CA ASP A 3 -9.87 10.94 -8.29
C ASP A 3 -9.23 10.24 -7.07
N ARG A 4 -10.02 9.99 -6.01
CA ARG A 4 -9.53 9.49 -4.72
C ARG A 4 -10.45 8.44 -4.14
N LEU A 5 -9.87 7.61 -3.29
CA LEU A 5 -10.61 6.71 -2.42
C LEU A 5 -11.67 7.51 -1.64
N ALA A 6 -12.89 6.99 -1.64
CA ALA A 6 -13.93 7.51 -0.76
C ALA A 6 -13.46 7.44 0.71
N PRO A 7 -14.01 8.27 1.62
CA PRO A 7 -13.72 8.17 3.04
C PRO A 7 -13.93 6.73 3.56
N GLY A 8 -12.95 6.20 4.30
CA GLY A 8 -12.94 4.79 4.74
C GLY A 8 -12.50 3.78 3.67
N GLY A 9 -12.10 4.24 2.48
CA GLY A 9 -11.58 3.41 1.40
C GLY A 9 -10.20 2.84 1.73
N HIS A 10 -9.96 1.62 1.25
CA HIS A 10 -8.70 0.90 1.42
C HIS A 10 -8.13 0.51 0.06
N LEU A 11 -6.81 0.48 -0.01
CA LEU A 11 -6.03 0.02 -1.15
C LEU A 11 -5.14 -1.14 -0.70
N VAL A 12 -5.03 -2.17 -1.54
CA VAL A 12 -4.11 -3.29 -1.35
C VAL A 12 -3.34 -3.46 -2.65
N VAL A 13 -2.01 -3.45 -2.55
CA VAL A 13 -1.12 -3.63 -3.70
C VAL A 13 -0.09 -4.70 -3.36
N GLU A 14 -0.03 -5.72 -4.20
CA GLU A 14 1.08 -6.67 -4.19
C GLU A 14 2.27 -6.08 -4.95
N SER A 15 3.47 -6.25 -4.41
CA SER A 15 4.70 -5.73 -5.01
C SER A 15 5.88 -6.62 -4.68
N GLY A 16 7.00 -6.45 -5.39
CA GLY A 16 8.27 -7.06 -4.97
C GLY A 16 8.76 -6.49 -3.64
N ARG A 17 9.47 -7.30 -2.85
CA ARG A 17 10.03 -6.89 -1.55
C ARG A 17 10.84 -5.60 -1.63
N GLU A 18 11.70 -5.50 -2.64
CA GLU A 18 12.58 -4.33 -2.83
C GLU A 18 11.78 -3.07 -3.22
N GLN A 19 10.58 -3.22 -3.78
CA GLN A 19 9.73 -2.11 -4.22
C GLN A 19 8.79 -1.61 -3.11
N ALA A 20 8.48 -2.46 -2.12
CA ALA A 20 7.50 -2.15 -1.07
C ALA A 20 7.85 -0.89 -0.27
N GLY A 21 9.14 -0.62 -0.04
CA GLY A 21 9.60 0.60 0.63
C GLY A 21 9.28 1.87 -0.16
N ALA A 22 9.62 1.88 -1.46
CA ALA A 22 9.31 3.00 -2.35
C ALA A 22 7.79 3.20 -2.52
N LEU A 23 7.03 2.11 -2.57
CA LEU A 23 5.57 2.16 -2.63
C LEU A 23 4.95 2.79 -1.37
N CYS A 24 5.42 2.40 -0.18
CA CYS A 24 5.00 3.04 1.08
C CYS A 24 5.31 4.54 1.09
N ALA A 25 6.48 4.96 0.61
CA ALA A 25 6.84 6.37 0.53
C ALA A 25 5.90 7.14 -0.41
N ALA A 26 5.60 6.59 -1.59
CA ALA A 26 4.70 7.21 -2.55
C ALA A 26 3.27 7.34 -2.01
N LEU A 27 2.74 6.31 -1.34
CA LEU A 27 1.40 6.33 -0.75
C LEU A 27 1.32 7.32 0.42
N SER A 28 2.37 7.42 1.24
CA SER A 28 2.46 8.42 2.31
C SER A 28 2.48 9.85 1.76
N ALA A 29 3.24 10.09 0.68
CA ALA A 29 3.27 11.38 -0.01
C ALA A 29 1.91 11.74 -0.65
N ALA A 30 1.10 10.74 -1.00
CA ALA A 30 -0.27 10.93 -1.48
C ALA A 30 -1.30 11.17 -0.35
N GLY A 31 -0.87 11.15 0.92
CA GLY A 31 -1.72 11.40 2.09
C GLY A 31 -2.38 10.15 2.67
N LEU A 32 -2.02 8.95 2.19
CA LEU A 32 -2.54 7.70 2.73
C LEU A 32 -1.66 7.20 3.88
N VAL A 33 -2.20 6.28 4.69
CA VAL A 33 -1.47 5.62 5.77
C VAL A 33 -1.12 4.18 5.35
N PRO A 34 0.09 3.92 4.81
CA PRO A 34 0.47 2.59 4.34
C PRO A 34 0.98 1.68 5.46
N GLN A 35 0.80 0.38 5.27
CA GLN A 35 1.31 -0.68 6.12
C GLN A 35 1.81 -1.84 5.25
N MET A 36 3.10 -2.14 5.34
CA MET A 36 3.69 -3.30 4.67
C MET A 36 3.41 -4.59 5.46
N ARG A 37 3.08 -5.66 4.74
CA ARG A 37 2.97 -7.03 5.23
C ARG A 37 3.75 -7.96 4.30
N ARG A 38 4.46 -8.90 4.89
CA ARG A 38 5.18 -9.94 4.16
C ARG A 38 4.72 -11.29 4.68
N ASP A 39 4.48 -12.19 3.73
CA ASP A 39 4.19 -13.58 3.98
C ASP A 39 5.38 -14.40 3.49
N ALA A 40 6.06 -15.10 4.40
CA ALA A 40 7.25 -15.87 4.07
C ALA A 40 6.91 -17.21 3.42
N ASP A 41 5.75 -17.79 3.75
CA ASP A 41 5.33 -19.09 3.21
C ASP A 41 4.93 -18.94 1.74
N LEU A 42 4.38 -17.79 1.37
CA LEU A 42 4.00 -17.43 -0.01
C LEU A 42 5.08 -16.65 -0.76
N ASP A 43 6.18 -16.28 -0.10
CA ASP A 43 7.18 -15.31 -0.58
C ASP A 43 6.57 -13.98 -1.10
N ALA A 44 5.42 -13.58 -0.56
CA ALA A 44 4.63 -12.46 -1.04
C ALA A 44 4.86 -11.19 -0.21
N THR A 45 4.79 -10.02 -0.85
CA THR A 45 4.84 -8.72 -0.16
C THR A 45 3.67 -7.86 -0.59
N VAL A 46 2.91 -7.38 0.38
CA VAL A 46 1.71 -6.56 0.18
C VAL A 46 1.85 -5.26 0.95
N VAL A 47 1.43 -4.16 0.33
CA VAL A 47 1.23 -2.87 0.99
C VAL A 47 -0.27 -2.59 1.05
N LEU A 48 -0.78 -2.43 2.27
CA LEU A 48 -2.11 -1.93 2.53
C LEU A 48 -2.04 -0.42 2.72
N ALA A 49 -3.05 0.34 2.31
CA ALA A 49 -3.16 1.76 2.62
C ALA A 49 -4.62 2.19 2.80
N ARG A 50 -4.83 3.24 3.58
CA ARG A 50 -6.15 3.82 3.86
C ARG A 50 -6.11 5.35 3.81
N ASN A 51 -7.25 5.95 3.46
CA ASN A 51 -7.48 7.39 3.47
C ASN A 51 -7.89 7.89 4.87
#